data_AF-A0A317UAH8-F1
#
_entry.id   AF-A0A317UAH8-F1
#
_cell.length_a   1.000
_cell.length_b   1.000
_cell.length_c   1.000
_cell.angle_alpha   90.00
_cell.angle_beta   90.00
_cell.angle_gamma   90.00
#
_symmetry.space_group_name_H-M   'P 1'
#
loop_
_entity.id
_entity.type
_entity.pdbx_description
1 polymer ?
#
loop_
_entity_poly.entity_id
_entity_poly.type
_entity_poly.pdbx_seq_one_letter_code
_entity_poly.pdbx_strand_id
1 'polypeptide(L)' 'MNKIEAVRYLKEQGKDAELIDGVVMLTTTKTGAVVEKEFKAMKKDLSAAGYNGSVGIRSRGQGAGE' A
#
# COMPACT_ATOMS: atom_id res chain seq x y z
N MET A 1 -14.63 5.02 -2.14
CA MET A 1 -14.01 4.16 -1.11
C MET A 1 -13.24 5.02 -0.11
N ASN A 2 -13.36 4.74 1.18
CA ASN A 2 -12.70 5.53 2.23
C ASN A 2 -11.34 4.91 2.63
N LYS A 3 -10.49 5.66 3.34
CA LYS A 3 -9.15 5.20 3.76
C LYS A 3 -9.16 3.94 4.62
N ILE A 4 -10.16 3.78 5.49
CA ILE A 4 -10.37 2.56 6.29
C ILE A 4 -10.72 1.36 5.40
N GLU A 5 -11.62 1.57 4.43
CA GLU A 5 -12.05 0.54 3.48
C GLU A 5 -10.89 0.10 2.59
N ALA A 6 -10.05 1.04 2.13
CA ALA A 6 -8.85 0.75 1.36
C ALA A 6 -7.88 -0.14 2.13
N VAL A 7 -7.64 0.13 3.42
CA VAL A 7 -6.79 -0.73 4.26
C VAL A 7 -7.39 -2.13 4.42
N ARG A 8 -8.70 -2.23 4.72
CA ARG A 8 -9.37 -3.54 4.84
C ARG A 8 -9.29 -4.33 3.53
N TYR A 9 -9.57 -3.69 2.42
CA TYR A 9 -9.52 -4.30 1.09
C TYR A 9 -8.13 -4.84 0.75
N LEU A 10 -7.07 -4.11 1.10
CA LEU A 10 -5.69 -4.60 0.93
C LEU A 10 -5.40 -5.80 1.85
N LYS A 11 -5.85 -5.76 3.11
CA LYS A 11 -5.71 -6.88 4.04
C LYS A 11 -6.48 -8.13 3.60
N GLU A 12 -7.67 -7.98 3.01
CA GLU A 12 -8.45 -9.08 2.43
C GLU A 12 -7.74 -9.72 1.23
N GLN A 13 -6.96 -8.96 0.47
CA GLN A 13 -6.08 -9.50 -0.58
C GLN A 13 -4.81 -10.18 -0.02
N GLY A 14 -4.66 -10.28 1.30
CA GLY A 14 -3.47 -10.83 1.96
C GLY A 14 -2.27 -9.88 1.99
N LYS A 15 -2.49 -8.57 1.77
CA LYS A 15 -1.44 -7.56 1.81
C LYS A 15 -1.39 -6.89 3.18
N ASP A 16 -0.20 -6.57 3.65
CA ASP A 16 0.00 -5.86 4.90
C ASP A 16 -0.18 -4.35 4.63
N ALA A 17 -1.31 -3.78 5.05
CA ALA A 17 -1.61 -2.36 4.85
C ALA A 17 -2.04 -1.71 6.17
N GLU A 18 -1.71 -0.44 6.33
CA GLU A 18 -2.02 0.33 7.53
C GLU A 18 -2.38 1.77 7.17
N LEU A 19 -3.17 2.42 8.02
CA LEU A 19 -3.49 3.84 7.88
C LEU A 19 -2.59 4.65 8.82
N ILE A 20 -1.66 5.42 8.27
CA ILE A 20 -0.70 6.23 9.03
C ILE A 20 -0.89 7.69 8.61
N ASP A 21 -1.24 8.55 9.55
CA ASP A 21 -1.46 9.99 9.33
C ASP A 21 -2.43 10.30 8.15
N GLY A 22 -3.44 9.45 7.96
CA GLY A 22 -4.39 9.58 6.84
C GLY A 22 -3.87 9.08 5.49
N VAL A 23 -2.66 8.53 5.42
CA VAL A 23 -2.06 7.87 4.26
C VAL A 23 -2.15 6.36 4.41
N VAL A 24 -2.61 5.66 3.37
CA VAL A 24 -2.61 4.20 3.36
C VAL A 24 -1.20 3.71 3.03
N MET A 25 -0.48 3.22 4.02
CA MET A 25 0.85 2.66 3.87
C MET A 25 0.77 1.15 3.66
N LEU A 26 1.30 0.67 2.55
CA LEU A 26 1.44 -0.75 2.27
C LEU A 26 2.81 -1.23 2.72
N THR A 27 2.84 -2.14 3.67
CA THR A 27 4.04 -2.84 4.09
C THR A 27 4.28 -4.06 3.20
N THR A 28 5.47 -4.16 2.61
CA THR A 28 5.84 -5.35 1.83
C THR A 28 7.26 -5.78 2.12
N THR A 29 7.52 -7.08 2.10
CA THR A 29 8.88 -7.65 2.18
C THR A 29 9.58 -7.67 0.82
N LYS A 30 8.84 -7.39 -0.27
CA LYS A 30 9.38 -7.34 -1.63
C LYS A 30 10.22 -6.08 -1.81
N THR A 31 11.35 -6.19 -2.50
CA THR A 31 12.26 -5.07 -2.78
C THR A 31 12.53 -4.93 -4.28
N GLY A 32 13.02 -3.76 -4.69
CA GLY A 32 13.36 -3.46 -6.09
C GLY A 32 12.16 -3.31 -7.03
N ALA A 33 12.35 -3.60 -8.32
CA ALA A 33 11.33 -3.37 -9.35
C ALA A 33 10.00 -4.12 -9.13
N VAL A 34 9.98 -5.17 -8.30
CA VAL A 34 8.76 -5.92 -7.97
C VAL A 34 7.83 -5.07 -7.10
N VAL A 35 8.36 -4.31 -6.13
CA VAL A 35 7.53 -3.47 -5.27
C VAL A 35 6.91 -2.30 -6.04
N GLU A 36 7.64 -1.72 -6.99
CA GLU A 36 7.13 -0.62 -7.83
C GLU A 36 5.98 -1.08 -8.73
N LYS A 37 6.10 -2.27 -9.33
CA LYS A 37 5.02 -2.87 -10.13
C LYS A 37 3.77 -3.14 -9.30
N GLU A 38 3.95 -3.74 -8.13
CA GLU A 38 2.86 -4.02 -7.18
C GLU A 38 2.20 -2.71 -6.73
N PHE A 39 2.97 -1.67 -6.44
CA PHE A 39 2.45 -0.36 -6.07
C PHE A 39 1.58 0.25 -7.15
N LYS A 40 2.08 0.24 -8.39
CA LYS A 40 1.39 0.84 -9.52
C LYS A 40 0.09 0.09 -9.82
N ALA A 41 0.12 -1.25 -9.72
CA ALA A 41 -1.07 -2.08 -9.81
C ALA A 41 -2.07 -1.75 -8.70
N MET A 42 -1.63 -1.68 -7.44
CA MET A 42 -2.48 -1.34 -6.30
C MET A 42 -3.08 0.05 -6.39
N LYS A 43 -2.29 1.05 -6.76
CA LYS A 43 -2.79 2.42 -6.86
C LYS A 43 -3.87 2.52 -7.95
N LYS A 44 -3.71 1.80 -9.06
CA LYS A 44 -4.71 1.69 -10.11
C LYS A 44 -5.97 0.95 -9.62
N ASP A 45 -5.79 -0.16 -8.92
CA ASP A 45 -6.86 -0.99 -8.37
C ASP A 45 -7.70 -0.23 -7.33
N LEU A 46 -7.04 0.44 -6.38
CA LEU A 46 -7.67 1.32 -5.40
C LEU A 46 -8.40 2.48 -6.07
N SER A 47 -7.80 3.12 -7.08
CA SER A 47 -8.47 4.18 -7.83
C SER A 47 -9.71 3.66 -8.57
N ALA A 48 -9.64 2.45 -9.16
CA ALA A 48 -10.79 1.80 -9.79
C ALA A 48 -11.90 1.45 -8.77
N ALA A 49 -11.52 1.06 -7.55
CA ALA A 49 -12.44 0.89 -6.43
C ALA A 49 -12.98 2.23 -5.87
N GLY A 50 -12.53 3.37 -6.40
CA GLY A 50 -12.97 4.70 -6.00
C GLY A 50 -12.24 5.27 -4.78
N TYR A 51 -11.02 4.82 -4.50
CA TYR A 51 -10.12 5.41 -3.51
C TYR A 51 -9.12 6.36 -4.21
N ASN A 52 -9.29 7.67 -3.97
CA ASN A 52 -8.40 8.72 -4.48
C ASN A 52 -7.49 9.34 -3.40
N GLY A 53 -7.33 8.65 -2.26
CA GLY A 53 -6.49 9.14 -1.17
C GLY A 53 -5.00 8.86 -1.39
N SER A 54 -4.17 9.43 -0.51
CA SER A 54 -2.73 9.19 -0.51
C SER A 54 -2.41 7.73 -0.18
N VAL A 55 -1.48 7.15 -0.93
CA VAL A 55 -0.92 5.82 -0.70
C VAL A 55 0.61 5.90 -0.63
N GLY A 56 1.19 5.15 0.29
CA GLY A 56 2.64 4.99 0.43
C GLY A 56 3.04 3.52 0.46
N ILE A 57 4.32 3.25 0.25
CA ILE A 57 4.89 1.92 0.48
C ILE A 57 5.95 2.00 1.56
N ARG A 58 5.92 1.02 2.45
CA ARG A 58 6.95 0.75 3.44
C ARG A 58 7.56 -0.62 3.15
N SER A 59 8.79 -0.64 2.67
CA SER A 59 9.53 -1.89 2.53
C SER A 59 9.96 -2.36 3.93
N ARG A 60 9.53 -3.56 4.36
CA ARG A 60 9.86 -4.14 5.68
C ARG A 60 11.37 -4.38 5.87
N GLY A 61 12.18 -4.19 4.84
CA GLY A 61 13.66 -4.24 4.88
C GLY A 61 14.37 -2.90 4.67
N GLN A 62 13.66 -1.79 4.47
CA GLN A 62 14.27 -0.46 4.28
C GLN A 62 14.07 0.37 5.54
N GLY A 63 14.81 -0.01 6.58
CA GLY A 63 14.73 0.55 7.91
C GLY A 63 15.84 0.02 8.81
N ALA A 64 17.05 -0.09 8.29
CA ALA A 64 18.30 -0.23 9.04
C ALA A 64 19.46 -0.11 8.04
N GLY A 65 20.09 1.07 7.96
CA GLY A 65 21.27 1.31 7.15
C GLY A 65 21.08 2.46 6.19
N GLU A 66 21.29 3.67 6.70
CA GLU A 66 22.33 4.61 6.27
C GLU A 66 22.56 5.62 7.39
#